data_AF-A0A1J6XFP8-F1
#
_entry.id   AF-A0A1J6XFP8-F1
#
_cell.length_a   1.000
_cell.length_b   1.000
_cell.length_c   1.000
_cell.angle_alpha   90.00
_cell.angle_beta   90.00
_cell.angle_gamma   90.00
#
_symmetry.space_group_name_H-M   'P 1'
#
loop_
_entity.id
_entity.type
_entity.pdbx_description
1 polymer ?
#
loop_
_entity_poly.entity_id
_entity_poly.type
_entity_poly.pdbx_seq_one_letter_code
_entity_poly.pdbx_strand_id
1 'polypeptide(L)'
;MGTRIGYAAGAFDLFHVGHLNILRHAREHCDVLIAGVVSDEMLRAVKGIEPVVPTAERAEIVRSSSTLRRALDALTQNAMAVTL
;
A
#
# COMPACT_ATOMS: atom_id res chain seq x y z
N MET A 1 -26.39 4.25 -5.71
CA MET A 1 -25.28 3.27 -5.59
C MET A 1 -24.17 3.93 -4.81
N GLY A 2 -23.59 3.25 -3.82
CA GLY A 2 -22.49 3.80 -3.01
C GLY A 2 -21.14 3.60 -3.70
N THR A 3 -20.18 4.47 -3.40
CA THR A 3 -18.78 4.35 -3.86
C THR A 3 -18.14 3.11 -3.25
N ARG A 4 -17.62 2.20 -4.09
CA ARG A 4 -16.86 1.03 -3.66
C ARG A 4 -15.40 1.39 -3.45
N ILE A 5 -14.91 1.22 -2.23
CA ILE A 5 -13.52 1.51 -1.86
C ILE A 5 -12.76 0.20 -1.71
N GLY A 6 -11.68 0.04 -2.48
CA GLY A 6 -10.72 -1.05 -2.39
C GLY A 6 -9.53 -0.64 -1.53
N TYR A 7 -9.00 -1.60 -0.78
CA TYR A 7 -7.83 -1.40 0.07
C TYR A 7 -6.81 -2.53 -0.15
N ALA A 8 -5.57 -2.16 -0.44
CA ALA A 8 -4.47 -3.11 -0.67
C ALA A 8 -3.25 -2.71 0.18
N ALA A 9 -2.99 -3.46 1.25
CA ALA A 9 -1.81 -3.26 2.08
C ALA A 9 -0.65 -4.16 1.64
N GLY A 10 0.57 -3.62 1.64
CA GLY A 10 1.75 -4.36 1.23
C GLY A 10 3.05 -3.76 1.76
N ALA A 11 4.10 -4.59 1.78
CA ALA A 11 5.45 -4.09 1.99
C ALA A 11 5.85 -3.19 0.81
N PHE A 12 5.54 -3.56 -0.43
CA PHE A 12 5.92 -2.79 -1.61
C PHE A 12 7.44 -2.50 -1.70
N ASP A 13 8.24 -3.36 -1.05
CA ASP A 13 9.69 -3.28 -1.10
C ASP A 13 10.21 -3.74 -2.47
N LEU A 14 11.34 -3.19 -2.91
CA LEU A 14 11.90 -3.39 -4.25
C LEU A 14 10.81 -3.37 -5.34
N PHE A 15 10.03 -2.29 -5.38
CA PHE A 15 8.79 -2.22 -6.16
C PHE A 15 8.98 -2.65 -7.63
N HIS A 16 8.25 -3.68 -8.05
CA HIS A 16 8.36 -4.26 -9.39
C HIS A 16 6.98 -4.54 -10.01
N VAL A 17 6.97 -5.04 -11.25
CA VAL A 17 5.73 -5.25 -12.06
C VAL A 17 4.69 -6.15 -11.37
N GLY A 18 5.10 -7.03 -10.46
CA GLY A 18 4.18 -7.88 -9.70
C GLY A 18 3.27 -7.06 -8.80
N HIS A 19 3.83 -6.11 -8.04
CA HIS A 19 3.05 -5.18 -7.22
C HIS A 19 2.13 -4.31 -8.07
N LEU A 20 2.64 -3.80 -9.21
CA LEU A 20 1.83 -3.02 -10.13
C LEU A 20 0.62 -3.80 -10.65
N ASN A 21 0.82 -5.06 -11.06
CA ASN A 21 -0.27 -5.88 -11.58
C ASN A 21 -1.34 -6.17 -10.53
N ILE A 22 -0.94 -6.43 -9.28
CA ILE A 22 -1.88 -6.60 -8.16
C ILE A 22 -2.72 -5.34 -7.95
N LEU A 23 -2.08 -4.16 -7.95
CA LEU A 23 -2.80 -2.89 -7.77
C LEU A 23 -3.71 -2.58 -8.96
N ARG A 24 -3.30 -2.90 -10.20
CA ARG A 24 -4.14 -2.73 -11.40
C ARG A 24 -5.37 -3.61 -11.34
N HIS A 25 -5.20 -4.87 -10.96
CA HIS A 25 -6.32 -5.79 -10.83
C HIS A 25 -7.26 -5.37 -9.69
N ALA A 26 -6.74 -4.93 -8.54
CA ALA A 26 -7.56 -4.40 -7.46
C ALA A 26 -8.36 -3.15 -7.91
N ARG A 27 -7.76 -2.28 -8.73
CA ARG A 27 -8.39 -1.06 -9.25
C ARG A 27 -9.59 -1.34 -10.15
N GLU A 28 -9.61 -2.47 -10.86
CA GLU A 28 -10.73 -2.91 -11.70
C GLU A 28 -11.99 -3.26 -10.88
N HIS A 29 -11.82 -3.52 -9.58
CA HIS A 29 -12.89 -4.02 -8.71
C HIS A 29 -13.49 -2.95 -7.78
N CYS A 30 -13.01 -1.70 -7.84
CA CYS A 30 -13.43 -0.60 -6.97
C CYS A 30 -13.44 0.75 -7.69
N ASP A 31 -14.18 1.73 -7.17
CA ASP A 31 -14.18 3.10 -7.68
C ASP A 31 -12.95 3.88 -7.19
N VAL A 32 -12.52 3.60 -5.95
CA VAL A 32 -11.36 4.20 -5.30
C VAL A 32 -10.48 3.08 -4.74
N LEU A 33 -9.21 3.04 -5.16
CA LEU A 33 -8.21 2.14 -4.58
C LEU A 33 -7.27 2.92 -3.67
N ILE A 34 -7.11 2.42 -2.45
CA ILE A 34 -6.14 2.89 -1.47
C ILE A 34 -5.06 1.83 -1.30
N ALA A 35 -3.81 2.20 -1.53
CA ALA A 35 -2.66 1.37 -1.20
C ALA A 35 -2.08 1.78 0.16
N GLY A 36 -1.95 0.84 1.09
CA GLY A 36 -1.35 1.03 2.40
C GLY A 36 0.07 0.49 2.45
N VAL A 37 1.06 1.36 2.67
CA VAL A 37 2.47 0.94 2.78
C VAL A 37 2.77 0.55 4.22
N VAL A 38 3.13 -0.73 4.42
CA VAL A 38 3.45 -1.25 5.77
C VAL A 38 4.81 -0.71 6.22
N SER A 39 4.87 -0.23 7.46
CA SER A 39 6.10 0.36 8.03
C SER A 39 7.21 -0.68 8.25
N ASP A 40 8.47 -0.22 8.28
CA ASP A 40 9.64 -1.06 8.54
C ASP A 40 9.53 -1.74 9.90
N GLU A 41 9.09 -1.00 10.93
CA GLU A 41 8.84 -1.54 12.27
C GLU A 41 7.83 -2.69 12.24
N MET A 42 6.72 -2.55 11.51
CA MET A 42 5.70 -3.59 11.39
C MET A 42 6.21 -4.82 10.64
N LEU A 43 6.99 -4.62 9.57
CA LEU A 43 7.60 -5.72 8.82
C LEU A 43 8.59 -6.50 9.67
N ARG A 44 9.40 -5.82 10.49
CA ARG A 44 10.28 -6.46 11.47
C ARG A 44 9.49 -7.21 12.54
N ALA A 45 8.53 -6.54 13.19
CA ALA A 45 7.82 -7.07 14.34
C ALA A 45 6.90 -8.25 14.00
N VAL A 46 6.18 -8.18 12.87
CA VAL A 46 5.16 -9.17 12.50
C VAL A 46 5.73 -10.24 11.56
N LYS A 47 6.63 -9.85 10.66
CA LYS A 47 7.12 -10.76 9.61
C LYS A 47 8.58 -11.16 9.77
N GLY A 48 9.35 -10.54 10.67
CA GLY A 48 10.79 -10.76 10.80
C GLY A 48 11.57 -10.36 9.54
N ILE A 49 10.99 -9.47 8.71
CA ILE A 49 11.59 -9.04 7.44
C ILE A 49 12.20 -7.66 7.65
N GLU A 50 13.45 -7.51 7.24
CA GLU A 50 14.10 -6.20 7.09
C GLU A 50 13.92 -5.71 5.65
N PRO A 51 13.16 -4.63 5.40
CA PRO A 51 13.00 -4.07 4.07
C PRO A 51 14.31 -3.46 3.56
N VAL A 52 14.56 -3.58 2.26
CA VAL A 52 15.72 -2.96 1.61
C VAL A 52 15.50 -1.46 1.45
N VAL A 53 14.28 -1.06 1.07
CA VAL A 53 13.91 0.34 0.85
C VAL A 53 13.12 0.86 2.07
N PRO A 54 13.51 2.00 2.66
CA PRO A 54 12.79 2.60 3.79
C PRO A 54 11.31 2.89 3.49
N THR A 55 10.47 2.87 4.52
CA THR A 55 9.01 3.10 4.39
C THR A 55 8.65 4.34 3.59
N ALA A 56 9.34 5.46 3.82
CA ALA A 56 9.04 6.73 3.17
C ALA A 56 9.24 6.67 1.64
N GLU A 57 10.34 6.06 1.20
CA GLU A 57 10.67 5.88 -0.21
C GLU A 57 9.70 4.91 -0.89
N ARG A 58 9.37 3.77 -0.23
CA ARG A 58 8.37 2.83 -0.74
C ARG A 58 7.01 3.51 -0.93
N ALA A 59 6.60 4.33 0.04
CA ALA A 59 5.34 5.06 -0.05
C ALA A 59 5.34 6.13 -1.14
N GLU A 60 6.46 6.79 -1.39
CA GLU A 60 6.61 7.74 -2.50
C GLU A 60 6.52 7.06 -3.87
N ILE A 61 7.16 5.90 -4.03
CA ILE A 61 7.05 5.09 -5.25
C ILE A 61 5.59 4.66 -5.48
N VAL A 62 4.93 4.17 -4.43
CA VAL A 62 3.52 3.76 -4.51
C VAL A 62 2.62 4.96 -4.84
N ARG A 63 2.80 6.12 -4.19
CA ARG A 63 2.08 7.37 -4.51
C ARG A 63 2.23 7.79 -5.97
N SER A 64 3.41 7.58 -6.56
CA SER A 64 3.71 7.95 -7.93
C SER A 64 3.13 7.00 -8.98
N SER A 65 2.54 5.87 -8.56
CA SER A 65 1.89 4.94 -9.47
C SER A 65 0.59 5.50 -10.03
N SER A 66 0.52 5.62 -11.36
CA SER A 66 -0.66 6.14 -12.09
C SER A 66 -1.94 5.31 -11.90
N THR A 67 -1.82 4.10 -11.38
CA THR A 67 -2.95 3.18 -11.14
C THR A 67 -3.77 3.58 -9.91
N LEU A 68 -3.18 4.33 -8.98
CA LEU A 68 -3.79 4.65 -7.69
C LEU A 68 -4.49 6.02 -7.73
N ARG A 69 -5.65 6.09 -7.06
CA ARG A 69 -6.33 7.37 -6.80
C ARG A 69 -5.73 8.06 -5.57
N ARG A 70 -5.34 7.29 -4.56
CA ARG A 70 -4.65 7.73 -3.34
C ARG A 70 -3.73 6.61 -2.84
N ALA A 71 -2.55 6.98 -2.34
CA ALA A 71 -1.71 6.11 -1.52
C ALA A 71 -1.54 6.76 -0.16
N LEU A 72 -1.65 5.97 0.91
CA LEU A 72 -1.51 6.44 2.28
C LEU A 72 -0.20 5.94 2.88
N ASP A 73 0.50 6.86 3.55
CA ASP A 73 1.69 6.54 4.33
C ASP A 73 1.34 5.70 5.56
N ALA A 74 2.25 4.79 5.88
CA ALA A 74 2.44 4.15 7.18
C ALA A 74 1.19 3.55 7.84
N LEU A 75 1.00 2.25 7.63
CA LEU A 75 0.37 1.44 8.66
C LEU A 75 1.38 1.25 9.81
N THR A 76 1.17 1.97 10.91
CA THR A 76 1.73 1.64 12.22
C THR A 76 0.89 0.54 12.86
N GLN A 77 1.23 0.07 14.06
CA GLN A 77 0.60 -1.06 14.77
C GLN A 77 -0.94 -1.03 14.91
N ASN A 78 -1.60 0.03 14.44
CA ASN A 78 -3.04 0.14 14.36
C ASN A 78 -3.50 0.23 12.88
N ALA A 79 -3.75 -0.91 12.25
CA ALA A 79 -4.28 -1.02 10.89
C ALA A 79 -5.70 -0.41 10.69
N MET A 80 -6.23 0.27 11.72
CA MET A 80 -7.57 0.88 11.76
C MET A 80 -7.56 2.40 11.56
N ALA A 81 -6.41 3.05 11.34
CA ALA A 81 -6.34 4.49 11.11
C ALA A 81 -6.29 4.87 9.62
N VAL A 82 -7.04 4.17 8.78
CA VAL A 82 -7.42 4.70 7.45
C VAL A 82 -8.82 5.26 7.61
N THR A 83 -8.94 6.50 8.08
CA THR A 83 -10.21 7.20 8.07
C THR A 83 -10.60 7.46 6.61
N LEU A 84 -11.60 6.71 6.14
CA LEU A 84 -12.33 6.96 4.89
C LEU A 84 -13.41 8.01 5.09
#